data_AF-A0A7C6S4F1-F1
#
_entry.id   AF-A0A7C6S4F1-F1
#
_cell.length_a   1.000
_cell.length_b   1.000
_cell.length_c   1.000
_cell.angle_alpha   90.00
_cell.angle_beta   90.00
_cell.angle_gamma   90.00
#
_symmetry.space_group_name_H-M   'P 1'
#
loop_
_entity.id
_entity.type
_entity.pdbx_description
1 polymer ?
#
loop_
_entity_poly.entity_id
_entity_poly.type
_entity_poly.pdbx_seq_one_letter_code
_entity_poly.pdbx_strand_id
1 'polypeptide(L)'
;EKGVTISDIAQDLDITLPSVTVAINKLQRKGYVQKIKISEDGRKVNVVLTKLGKKVDAVHKYFHEQMTKDISKEFSKEEKSILLKGISKLNDFFNSKIKELEKTR
;
A
#
# COMPACT_ATOMS: atom_id res chain seq x y z
N GLU A 1 -10.69 -13.13 8.81
CA GLU A 1 -9.36 -12.54 8.58
C GLU A 1 -8.91 -11.84 9.86
N LYS A 2 -7.67 -12.08 10.28
CA LYS A 2 -7.04 -11.28 11.35
C LYS A 2 -6.80 -9.89 10.75
N GLY A 3 -7.43 -8.85 11.30
CA GLY A 3 -7.15 -7.48 10.88
C GLY A 3 -5.73 -7.05 11.25
N VAL A 4 -5.34 -5.87 10.77
CA VAL A 4 -4.02 -5.27 11.00
C VAL A 4 -4.15 -4.01 11.84
N THR A 5 -3.17 -3.69 12.68
CA THR A 5 -3.21 -2.47 13.47
C THR A 5 -2.86 -1.25 12.62
N ILE A 6 -3.21 -0.04 13.09
CA ILE A 6 -2.80 1.20 12.42
C ILE A 6 -1.27 1.32 12.38
N SER A 7 -0.56 0.84 13.41
CA SER A 7 0.90 0.80 13.44
C SER A 7 1.47 -0.13 12.39
N ASP A 8 0.90 -1.31 12.20
CA ASP A 8 1.36 -2.24 11.17
C ASP A 8 1.19 -1.60 9.78
N ILE A 9 0.03 -1.00 9.51
CA ILE A 9 -0.22 -0.32 8.23
C ILE A 9 0.76 0.86 8.01
N ALA A 10 1.06 1.63 9.05
CA ALA A 10 2.00 2.75 8.96
C ALA A 10 3.43 2.28 8.65
N GLN A 11 3.84 1.18 9.27
CA GLN A 11 5.12 0.55 9.01
C GLN A 11 5.18 -0.03 7.59
N ASP A 12 4.15 -0.78 7.17
CA ASP A 12 4.10 -1.42 5.85
C ASP A 12 4.09 -0.41 4.70
N LEU A 13 3.47 0.75 4.91
CA LEU A 13 3.38 1.81 3.90
C LEU A 13 4.51 2.86 4.02
N ASP A 14 5.38 2.75 5.02
CA ASP A 14 6.42 3.73 5.36
C ASP A 14 5.90 5.18 5.41
N ILE A 15 4.76 5.39 6.08
CA ILE A 15 4.17 6.72 6.29
C ILE A 15 3.78 6.94 7.75
N THR A 16 3.56 8.20 8.12
CA THR A 16 3.33 8.55 9.53
C THR A 16 1.98 8.02 10.06
N LEU A 17 1.97 7.61 11.34
CA LEU A 17 0.76 7.18 12.06
C LEU A 17 -0.44 8.14 11.92
N PRO A 18 -0.26 9.48 12.03
CA PRO A 18 -1.36 10.42 11.79
C PRO A 18 -1.94 10.33 10.37
N SER A 19 -1.08 10.15 9.35
CA SER A 19 -1.49 10.03 7.95
C SER A 19 -2.34 8.79 7.72
N VAL A 20 -1.89 7.63 8.21
CA VAL A 20 -2.68 6.39 8.17
C VAL A 20 -3.99 6.55 8.93
N THR A 21 -3.96 7.15 10.11
CA THR A 21 -5.16 7.36 10.93
C THR A 21 -6.21 8.18 10.18
N VAL A 22 -5.79 9.27 9.52
CA VAL A 22 -6.69 10.10 8.69
C VAL A 22 -7.25 9.29 7.52
N ALA A 23 -6.42 8.49 6.84
CA ALA A 23 -6.85 7.65 5.72
C ALA A 23 -7.86 6.57 6.16
N ILE A 24 -7.57 5.84 7.25
CA ILE A 24 -8.45 4.82 7.81
C ILE A 24 -9.78 5.43 8.25
N ASN A 25 -9.76 6.60 8.89
CA ASN A 25 -11.00 7.28 9.29
C ASN A 25 -11.85 7.68 8.06
N LYS A 26 -11.23 8.12 6.97
CA LYS A 26 -11.93 8.40 5.70
C LYS A 26 -12.54 7.13 5.11
N LEU A 27 -11.78 6.03 5.05
CA LEU A 27 -12.26 4.74 4.53
C LEU A 27 -13.37 4.14 5.40
N GLN A 28 -13.30 4.33 6.72
CA GLN A 28 -14.33 3.89 7.66
C GLN A 28 -15.63 4.65 7.44
N ARG A 29 -15.57 5.98 7.28
CA ARG A 29 -16.77 6.80 6.95
C ARG A 29 -17.41 6.40 5.63
N LYS A 30 -16.62 5.91 4.66
CA LYS A 30 -17.11 5.37 3.39
C LYS A 30 -17.65 3.92 3.51
N GLY A 31 -17.53 3.29 4.68
CA GLY A 31 -17.98 1.91 4.91
C GLY A 31 -17.06 0.84 4.32
N TYR A 32 -15.84 1.18 3.94
CA TYR A 32 -14.89 0.24 3.31
C TYR A 32 -14.06 -0.54 4.34
N VAL A 33 -13.81 0.05 5.50
CA VAL A 33 -13.12 -0.60 6.61
C VAL A 33 -13.94 -0.48 7.89
N GLN A 34 -13.70 -1.37 8.84
CA GLN A 34 -14.20 -1.28 10.21
C GLN A 34 -13.07 -1.52 11.20
N LYS A 35 -13.16 -0.87 12.36
CA LYS A 35 -12.25 -1.05 13.49
C LYS A 35 -12.85 -2.04 14.48
N ILE A 36 -12.10 -3.09 14.80
CA ILE A 36 -12.49 -4.14 15.75
C ILE A 36 -11.52 -4.09 16.94
N LYS A 37 -12.06 -3.96 18.15
CA LYS A 37 -11.28 -4.12 19.38
C LYS A 37 -11.05 -5.60 19.63
N ILE A 38 -9.81 -5.98 19.93
CA ILE A 38 -9.50 -7.36 20.34
C ILE A 38 -9.57 -7.43 21.86
N SER A 39 -10.20 -8.49 22.39
CA SER A 39 -10.50 -8.63 23.82
C SER A 39 -9.28 -8.94 24.70
N GLU A 40 -8.21 -9.50 24.14
CA GLU A 40 -7.02 -9.94 24.91
C GLU A 40 -6.16 -8.76 25.41
N ASP A 41 -6.15 -7.66 24.66
CA ASP A 41 -5.50 -6.41 25.03
C ASP A 41 -6.42 -5.29 24.56
N GLY A 42 -7.36 -4.86 25.41
CA GLY A 42 -8.44 -3.93 25.09
C GLY A 42 -8.00 -2.56 24.54
N ARG A 43 -6.68 -2.33 24.43
CA ARG A 43 -6.04 -1.16 23.82
C ARG A 43 -5.74 -1.35 22.33
N LYS A 44 -5.69 -2.59 21.82
CA LYS A 44 -5.38 -2.88 20.40
C LYS A 44 -6.64 -2.85 19.54
N VAL A 45 -6.58 -2.06 18.48
CA VAL A 45 -7.64 -1.90 17.49
C VAL A 45 -7.13 -2.38 16.14
N ASN A 46 -7.80 -3.38 15.60
CA ASN A 46 -7.53 -3.90 14.26
C ASN A 46 -8.46 -3.26 13.24
N VAL A 47 -7.91 -2.95 12.08
CA VAL A 47 -8.64 -2.53 10.89
C VAL A 47 -8.86 -3.75 10.01
N VAL A 48 -10.10 -3.96 9.57
CA VAL A 48 -10.44 -4.99 8.58
C VAL A 48 -11.27 -4.37 7.45
N LEU A 49 -11.12 -4.93 6.24
CA LEU A 49 -12.02 -4.62 5.13
C LEU A 49 -13.43 -5.14 5.42
N THR A 50 -14.44 -4.33 5.12
CA THR A 50 -15.83 -4.80 5.07
C THR A 50 -16.07 -5.59 3.79
N LYS A 51 -17.23 -6.24 3.65
CA LYS A 51 -17.64 -6.86 2.38
C LYS A 51 -17.61 -5.86 1.21
N LEU A 52 -18.04 -4.61 1.45
CA LEU A 52 -17.97 -3.55 0.45
C LEU A 52 -16.52 -3.15 0.16
N GLY A 53 -15.69 -3.02 1.20
CA GLY A 53 -14.26 -2.72 1.04
C GLY A 53 -13.54 -3.74 0.17
N LYS A 54 -13.80 -5.04 0.36
CA LYS A 54 -13.22 -6.10 -0.48
C LYS A 54 -13.64 -6.00 -1.94
N LYS A 55 -14.91 -5.69 -2.21
CA LYS A 55 -15.39 -5.48 -3.59
C LYS A 55 -14.71 -4.30 -4.26
N VAL A 56 -14.60 -3.18 -3.55
CA VAL A 56 -13.95 -1.97 -4.06
C VAL A 56 -12.45 -2.20 -4.29
N ASP A 57 -11.77 -2.89 -3.37
CA ASP A 57 -10.35 -3.27 -3.54
C ASP A 57 -10.14 -4.16 -4.77
N ALA A 58 -11.02 -5.14 -4.99
CA ALA A 58 -10.95 -6.00 -6.18
C ALA A 58 -11.11 -5.20 -7.49
N VAL A 59 -12.09 -4.29 -7.55
CA VAL A 59 -12.29 -3.40 -8.71
C VAL A 59 -11.08 -2.49 -8.91
N HIS A 60 -10.53 -1.94 -7.83
CA HIS A 60 -9.36 -1.06 -7.88
C HIS A 60 -8.12 -1.81 -8.38
N LYS A 61 -7.88 -3.03 -7.91
CA LYS A 61 -6.79 -3.90 -8.41
C LYS A 61 -6.94 -4.21 -9.89
N TYR A 62 -8.14 -4.60 -10.32
CA TYR A 62 -8.44 -4.85 -11.72
C TYR A 62 -8.17 -3.61 -12.60
N PHE A 63 -8.58 -2.42 -12.14
CA PHE A 63 -8.31 -1.17 -12.84
C PHE A 63 -6.80 -0.91 -13.00
N HIS A 64 -6.00 -1.09 -11.93
CA HIS A 64 -4.55 -0.89 -11.99
C HIS A 64 -3.84 -1.89 -12.91
N GLU A 65 -4.28 -3.15 -12.92
CA GLU A 65 -3.77 -4.15 -13.86
C GLU A 65 -4.07 -3.77 -15.31
N GLN A 66 -5.30 -3.31 -15.58
CA GLN A 66 -5.72 -2.91 -16.91
C GLN A 66 -4.95 -1.66 -17.37
N MET A 67 -4.84 -0.65 -16.50
CA MET A 67 -4.07 0.56 -16.75
C MET A 67 -2.61 0.23 -17.13
N THR A 68 -1.97 -0.65 -16.36
CA THR A 68 -0.57 -1.05 -16.62
C THR A 68 -0.45 -1.79 -17.95
N LYS A 69 -1.38 -2.70 -18.25
CA LYS A 69 -1.41 -3.44 -19.52
C LYS A 69 -1.61 -2.52 -20.71
N ASP A 70 -2.53 -1.57 -20.62
CA ASP A 70 -2.87 -0.69 -21.74
C ASP A 70 -1.76 0.31 -22.03
N ILE A 71 -1.21 0.96 -21.00
CA ILE A 71 -0.03 1.82 -21.16
C ILE A 71 1.13 1.02 -21.73
N SER A 72 1.35 -0.21 -21.26
CA SER A 72 2.42 -1.07 -21.79
C SER A 72 2.23 -1.44 -23.26
N LYS A 73 1.01 -1.50 -23.80
CA LYS A 73 0.80 -1.83 -25.23
C LYS A 73 1.34 -0.76 -26.16
N GLU A 74 1.39 0.50 -25.71
CA GLU A 74 1.88 1.64 -26.48
C GLU A 74 3.42 1.65 -26.65
N PHE A 75 4.14 0.75 -25.96
CA PHE A 75 5.60 0.64 -26.06
C PHE A 75 6.04 -0.59 -26.85
N SER A 76 7.07 -0.40 -27.68
CA SER A 76 7.85 -1.47 -28.30
C SER A 76 8.55 -2.34 -27.24
N LYS A 77 9.09 -3.50 -27.66
CA LYS A 77 9.83 -4.38 -26.76
C LYS A 77 11.11 -3.69 -26.24
N GLU A 78 11.75 -2.92 -27.11
CA GLU A 78 12.97 -2.18 -26.85
C GLU A 78 12.72 -1.06 -25.82
N GLU A 79 11.66 -0.26 -26.00
CA GLU A 79 11.27 0.79 -25.05
C GLU A 79 10.91 0.22 -23.68
N LYS A 80 10.17 -0.90 -23.62
CA LYS A 80 9.89 -1.61 -22.36
C LYS A 80 11.16 -2.02 -21.63
N SER A 81 12.12 -2.59 -22.37
CA SER A 81 13.40 -3.01 -21.82
C SER A 81 14.20 -1.82 -21.25
N ILE A 82 14.24 -0.70 -21.98
CA ILE A 82 14.91 0.52 -21.54
C ILE A 82 14.21 1.12 -20.31
N LEU A 83 12.89 1.21 -20.32
CA LEU A 83 12.09 1.72 -19.20
C LEU A 83 12.30 0.87 -17.94
N LEU A 84 12.20 -0.46 -18.07
CA LEU A 84 12.43 -1.39 -16.96
C LEU A 84 13.84 -1.21 -16.39
N LYS A 85 14.86 -1.13 -17.25
CA LYS A 85 16.25 -0.90 -16.83
C LYS A 85 16.41 0.44 -16.10
N GLY A 86 15.74 1.49 -16.56
CA GLY A 86 15.72 2.80 -15.90
C GLY A 86 15.10 2.74 -14.51
N ILE A 87 13.92 2.13 -14.40
CA ILE A 87 13.20 1.97 -13.12
C ILE A 87 14.01 1.11 -12.15
N SER A 88 14.59 -0.01 -12.60
CA SER A 88 15.43 -0.86 -11.76
C SER A 88 16.64 -0.10 -11.21
N LYS A 89 17.34 0.68 -12.04
CA LYS A 89 18.46 1.51 -11.59
C LYS A 89 18.06 2.56 -10.55
N LEU A 90 16.90 3.21 -10.74
CA LEU A 90 16.36 4.15 -9.76
C LEU A 90 16.05 3.45 -8.44
N ASN A 91 15.41 2.28 -8.50
CA ASN A 91 15.09 1.48 -7.33
C ASN A 91 16.37 1.05 -6.58
N ASP A 92 17.40 0.62 -7.29
CA ASP A 92 18.70 0.25 -6.71
C ASP A 92 19.37 1.43 -6.01
N PHE A 93 19.33 2.61 -6.64
CA PHE A 93 19.86 3.84 -6.04
C PHE A 93 19.14 4.19 -4.73
N PHE A 94 17.79 4.20 -4.73
CA PHE A 94 17.02 4.51 -3.53
C PHE A 94 17.24 3.47 -2.42
N ASN A 95 17.29 2.19 -2.76
CA ASN A 95 17.59 1.13 -1.80
C ASN A 95 18.99 1.27 -1.18
N SER A 96 19.98 1.68 -1.97
CA SER A 96 21.32 2.00 -1.44
C SER A 96 21.26 3.16 -0.45
N LYS A 97 20.52 4.24 -0.79
CA LYS A 97 20.39 5.42 0.07
C LYS A 97 19.65 5.12 1.37
N ILE A 98 18.59 4.31 1.33
CA ILE A 98 17.88 3.87 2.53
C ILE A 98 18.83 3.10 3.46
N LYS A 99 19.60 2.14 2.93
CA LYS A 99 20.59 1.39 3.71
C LYS A 99 21.70 2.26 4.30
N GLU A 100 22.12 3.31 3.60
CA GLU A 100 23.10 4.29 4.13
C GLU A 100 22.52 5.09 5.31
N LEU A 101 21.25 5.51 5.21
CA LEU A 101 20.55 6.25 6.27
C LEU A 101 20.26 5.38 7.51
N GLU A 102 20.01 4.08 7.32
CA GLU A 102 19.83 3.14 8.43
C GLU A 102 21.13 2.90 9.19
N LYS A 103 22.29 2.98 8.53
CA LYS A 103 23.62 2.81 9.17
C LYS A 103 24.05 4.00 10.02
N THR A 104 23.49 5.19 9.76
CA THR A 104 23.80 6.42 10.48
C THR A 104 22.82 6.70 11.63
N ARG A 105 21.86 5.80 11.84
CA ARG A 105 20.84 5.82 12.90
C ARG A 105 21.20 4.86 14.02
#